data_AF-A0A151K160-F1
#
_entry.id   AF-A0A151K160-F1
#
_cell.length_a   1.000
_cell.length_b   1.000
_cell.length_c   1.000
_cell.angle_alpha   90.00
_cell.angle_beta   90.00
_cell.angle_gamma   90.00
#
_symmetry.space_group_name_H-M   'P 1'
#
loop_
_entity.id
_entity.type
_entity.pdbx_description
1 polymer ?
#
loop_
_entity_poly.entity_id
_entity_poly.type
_entity_poly.pdbx_seq_one_letter_code
_entity_poly.pdbx_strand_id
1 'polypeptide(L)'
;MEKIGHRYVIQYFHLKGLSPTNIKAELDSTLEESAPSFTTVKYWVAEFKRGRTSCEDEHRSGRPSEVAIPEMVKKIYKIVLGDRRLKVRELADMVNISKSAVHRILAENLEMRKLCKVGAALAHNRTKAGSRGC
;
A
#
# COMPACT_ATOMS: atom_id res chain seq x y z
N MET A 1 -17.78 6.42 16.65
CA MET A 1 -17.88 5.24 15.75
C MET A 1 -16.83 5.37 14.66
N GLU A 2 -16.15 4.28 14.27
CA GLU A 2 -15.19 4.32 13.16
C GLU A 2 -15.87 4.58 11.81
N LYS A 3 -15.13 5.13 10.83
CA LYS A 3 -15.67 5.44 9.49
C LYS A 3 -16.30 4.22 8.81
N ILE A 4 -15.75 3.03 9.04
CA ILE A 4 -16.29 1.78 8.49
C ILE A 4 -17.62 1.41 9.15
N GLY A 5 -17.77 1.68 10.46
CA GLY A 5 -19.01 1.46 11.20
C GLY A 5 -20.19 2.24 10.63
N HIS A 6 -19.98 3.51 10.26
CA HIS A 6 -21.03 4.32 9.62
C HIS A 6 -21.53 3.69 8.31
N ARG A 7 -20.65 3.05 7.54
CA ARG A 7 -21.00 2.42 6.25
C ARG A 7 -21.89 1.20 6.45
N TYR A 8 -21.58 0.37 7.44
CA TYR A 8 -22.43 -0.78 7.80
C TYR A 8 -23.83 -0.34 8.22
N VAL A 9 -23.93 0.71 9.03
CA VAL A 9 -25.24 1.25 9.45
C VAL A 9 -26.02 1.80 8.25
N ILE A 10 -25.36 2.54 7.35
CA ILE A 10 -25.99 3.02 6.11
C ILE A 10 -26.45 1.84 5.24
N GLN A 11 -25.64 0.78 5.13
CA GLN A 11 -25.99 -0.43 4.37
C GLN A 11 -27.22 -1.12 4.95
N TYR A 12 -27.26 -1.29 6.27
CA TYR A 12 -28.40 -1.86 6.98
C TYR A 12 -29.69 -1.07 6.71
N PHE A 13 -29.67 0.25 6.84
CA PHE A 13 -30.85 1.06 6.57
C PHE A 13 -31.25 1.09 5.09
N HIS A 14 -30.28 1.04 4.18
CA HIS A 14 -30.55 0.89 2.76
C HIS A 14 -31.28 -0.42 2.46
N LEU A 15 -30.86 -1.54 3.07
CA LEU A 15 -31.54 -2.84 2.95
C LEU A 15 -32.95 -2.82 3.54
N LYS A 16 -33.20 -2.01 4.57
CA LYS A 16 -34.55 -1.74 5.10
C LYS A 16 -35.40 -0.84 4.20
N GLY A 17 -34.87 -0.35 3.08
CA GLY A 17 -35.61 0.47 2.12
C GLY A 17 -35.73 1.95 2.49
N LEU A 18 -34.93 2.45 3.44
CA LEU A 18 -34.98 3.86 3.81
C LEU A 18 -34.38 4.75 2.72
N SER A 19 -34.95 5.95 2.58
CA SER A 19 -34.38 7.00 1.73
C SER A 19 -33.12 7.60 2.39
N PRO A 20 -32.17 8.14 1.61
CA PRO A 20 -30.98 8.80 2.17
C PRO A 20 -31.30 9.88 3.21
N THR A 21 -32.42 10.60 3.04
CA THR A 21 -32.87 11.64 3.97
C THR A 21 -33.26 11.05 5.31
N ASN A 22 -34.03 9.95 5.31
CA ASN A 22 -34.43 9.28 6.54
C ASN A 22 -33.22 8.64 7.24
N ILE A 23 -32.30 8.06 6.47
CA ILE A 23 -31.04 7.52 7.00
C ILE A 23 -30.23 8.63 7.71
N LYS A 24 -30.16 9.82 7.10
CA LYS A 24 -29.46 10.96 7.70
C LYS A 24 -30.11 11.41 9.00
N ALA A 25 -31.43 11.52 9.04
CA ALA A 25 -32.15 11.88 10.26
C ALA A 25 -31.94 10.87 11.41
N GLU A 26 -31.98 9.57 11.12
CA GLU A 26 -31.70 8.51 12.10
C GLU A 26 -30.26 8.59 12.63
N LEU A 27 -29.29 8.80 11.73
CA LEU A 27 -27.89 8.93 12.12
C LEU A 27 -27.65 10.19 12.94
N ASP A 28 -28.30 11.32 12.62
CA ASP A 28 -28.18 12.56 13.38
C ASP A 28 -28.82 12.45 14.76
N SER A 29 -29.98 11.80 14.86
CA SER A 29 -30.66 11.57 16.14
C SER A 29 -29.86 10.67 17.09
N THR A 30 -29.01 9.79 16.56
CA THR A 30 -28.27 8.80 17.37
C THR A 30 -26.82 9.21 17.65
N LEU A 31 -26.16 9.83 16.66
CA LEU A 31 -24.72 10.10 16.69
C LEU A 31 -24.39 11.59 16.82
N GLU A 32 -25.35 12.48 16.60
CA GLU A 32 -25.20 13.93 16.67
C GLU A 32 -23.93 14.41 15.94
N GLU A 33 -22.95 14.97 16.65
CA GLU A 33 -21.69 15.49 16.07
C GLU A 33 -20.84 14.40 15.39
N SER A 34 -21.00 13.14 15.80
CA SER A 34 -20.27 12.00 15.20
C SER A 34 -20.92 11.50 13.91
N ALA A 35 -22.09 12.00 13.54
CA ALA A 35 -22.83 11.53 12.38
C ALA A 35 -22.09 11.85 11.06
N PRO A 36 -22.10 10.93 10.08
CA PRO A 36 -21.52 11.21 8.76
C PRO A 36 -22.28 12.33 8.06
N SER A 37 -21.59 13.07 7.19
CA SER A 37 -22.20 14.12 6.38
C SER A 37 -23.26 13.53 5.44
N PHE A 38 -24.26 14.34 5.07
CA PHE A 38 -25.32 13.90 4.14
C PHE A 38 -24.77 13.45 2.79
N THR A 39 -23.70 14.09 2.30
CA THR A 39 -22.98 13.69 1.08
C THR A 39 -22.42 12.27 1.19
N THR A 40 -21.86 11.91 2.36
CA THR A 40 -21.34 10.56 2.62
C THR A 40 -22.47 9.53 2.59
N VAL A 41 -23.60 9.84 3.22
CA VAL A 41 -24.79 8.96 3.21
C VAL A 41 -25.28 8.73 1.78
N LYS A 42 -25.43 9.80 0.99
CA LYS A 42 -25.86 9.71 -0.42
C LYS A 42 -24.89 8.88 -1.26
N TYR A 43 -23.58 9.09 -1.09
CA TYR A 43 -22.55 8.35 -1.80
C TYR A 43 -22.67 6.84 -1.54
N TRP A 44 -22.72 6.43 -0.27
CA TRP A 44 -22.80 5.01 0.09
C TRP A 44 -24.11 4.37 -0.34
N VAL A 45 -25.25 5.06 -0.19
CA VAL A 45 -26.53 4.56 -0.72
C VAL A 45 -26.47 4.36 -2.23
N ALA A 46 -25.82 5.26 -2.98
CA ALA A 46 -25.65 5.11 -4.42
C ALA A 46 -24.76 3.91 -4.78
N GLU A 47 -23.66 3.70 -4.04
CA GLU A 47 -22.79 2.54 -4.23
C GLU A 47 -23.52 1.21 -3.93
N PHE A 48 -24.30 1.15 -2.86
CA PHE A 48 -25.11 -0.03 -2.54
C PHE A 48 -26.19 -0.30 -3.59
N LYS A 49 -26.83 0.75 -4.14
CA LYS A 49 -27.75 0.62 -5.28
C LYS A 49 -27.07 0.08 -6.54
N ARG A 50 -25.76 0.33 -6.72
CA ARG A 50 -24.96 -0.21 -7.82
C ARG A 50 -24.51 -1.66 -7.59
N GLY A 51 -24.89 -2.26 -6.46
CA GLY A 51 -24.58 -3.66 -6.12
C GLY A 51 -23.27 -3.85 -5.37
N ARG A 52 -22.61 -2.77 -4.90
CA ARG A 52 -21.46 -2.89 -3.99
C ARG A 52 -21.93 -3.54 -2.69
N THR A 53 -21.24 -4.58 -2.21
CA THR A 53 -21.56 -5.25 -0.94
C THR A 53 -20.53 -4.99 0.16
N SER A 54 -19.29 -4.66 -0.21
CA SER A 54 -18.23 -4.36 0.75
C SER A 54 -18.32 -2.92 1.28
N CYS A 55 -18.18 -2.78 2.60
CA CYS A 55 -18.01 -1.51 3.28
C CYS A 55 -16.53 -1.10 3.45
N GLU A 56 -15.60 -1.98 3.09
CA GLU A 56 -14.17 -1.70 3.17
C GLU A 56 -13.72 -0.69 2.11
N ASP A 57 -12.67 0.04 2.43
CA ASP A 57 -12.00 0.85 1.42
C ASP A 57 -11.30 -0.09 0.43
N GLU A 58 -11.63 0.05 -0.85
CA GLU A 58 -10.83 -0.59 -1.90
C GLU A 58 -9.38 -0.11 -1.79
N HIS A 59 -8.45 -1.01 -2.11
CA HIS A 59 -7.04 -0.67 -2.15
C HIS A 59 -6.85 0.51 -3.09
N ARG A 60 -6.63 1.70 -2.52
CA ARG A 60 -6.33 2.89 -3.30
C ARG A 60 -4.93 2.71 -3.83
N SER A 61 -4.81 2.40 -5.11
CA SER A 61 -3.57 2.64 -5.82
C SER A 61 -3.29 4.14 -5.71
N GLY A 62 -2.40 4.52 -4.79
CA GLY A 62 -1.75 5.83 -4.86
C GLY A 62 -1.07 5.98 -6.22
N ARG A 63 -0.62 7.19 -6.56
CA ARG A 63 0.12 7.42 -7.82
C ARG A 63 1.17 6.33 -7.98
N PRO A 64 1.07 5.45 -9.00
CA PRO A 64 2.16 4.57 -9.35
C PRO A 64 3.29 5.52 -9.70
N SER A 65 4.34 5.55 -8.89
CA SER A 65 5.53 6.22 -9.37
C SER A 65 5.98 5.40 -10.55
N GLU A 66 5.99 6.04 -11.72
CA GLU A 66 6.38 5.54 -13.04
C GLU A 66 7.73 4.80 -13.07
N VAL A 67 8.45 4.76 -11.95
CA VAL A 67 9.78 4.20 -11.81
C VAL A 67 9.79 2.74 -11.31
N ALA A 68 8.69 2.23 -10.75
CA ALA A 68 8.61 0.84 -10.28
C ALA A 68 8.14 -0.14 -11.37
N ILE A 69 8.61 0.01 -12.61
CA ILE A 69 8.43 -1.03 -13.63
C ILE A 69 9.23 -2.26 -13.14
N PRO A 70 8.64 -3.47 -13.11
CA PRO A 70 9.35 -4.68 -12.63
C PRO A 70 10.70 -4.92 -13.31
N GLU A 71 10.81 -4.56 -14.58
CA GLU A 71 12.06 -4.60 -15.35
C GLU A 71 13.15 -3.69 -14.76
N MET A 72 12.77 -2.50 -14.31
CA MET A 72 13.68 -1.53 -13.75
C MET A 72 14.16 -1.94 -12.35
N VAL A 73 13.26 -2.50 -11.54
CA VAL A 73 13.62 -3.13 -10.25
C VAL A 73 14.62 -4.27 -10.49
N LYS A 74 14.37 -5.13 -11.48
CA LYS A 74 15.27 -6.23 -11.85
C LYS A 74 16.63 -5.74 -12.36
N LYS A 75 16.67 -4.65 -13.14
CA LYS A 75 17.91 -4.02 -13.63
C LYS A 75 18.74 -3.47 -12.47
N ILE A 76 18.11 -2.71 -11.56
CA ILE A 76 18.77 -2.17 -10.36
C ILE A 76 19.29 -3.30 -9.48
N TYR A 77 18.48 -4.34 -9.25
CA TYR A 77 18.87 -5.51 -8.46
C TYR A 77 20.14 -6.18 -9.01
N LYS A 78 20.23 -6.40 -10.32
CA LYS A 78 21.41 -7.00 -10.96
C LYS A 78 22.66 -6.14 -10.79
N ILE A 79 22.55 -4.82 -10.96
CA ILE A 79 23.68 -3.89 -10.83
C ILE A 79 24.21 -3.89 -9.39
N VAL A 80 23.32 -3.80 -8.40
CA VAL A 80 23.69 -3.79 -6.98
C VAL A 80 24.27 -5.12 -6.51
N LEU A 81 23.79 -6.24 -7.07
CA LEU A 81 24.35 -7.56 -6.80
C LEU A 81 25.78 -7.72 -7.36
N GLY A 82 26.08 -7.05 -8.48
CA GLY A 82 27.41 -7.02 -9.10
C GLY A 82 28.40 -6.14 -8.33
N ASP A 83 27.96 -4.98 -7.84
CA ASP A 83 28.78 -4.11 -6.97
C ASP A 83 27.96 -3.46 -5.86
N ARG A 84 28.13 -3.98 -4.64
CA ARG A 84 27.43 -3.50 -3.44
C ARG A 84 27.94 -2.15 -2.93
N ARG A 85 29.09 -1.66 -3.42
CA ARG A 85 29.69 -0.38 -2.99
C ARG A 85 29.29 0.81 -3.88
N LEU A 86 28.53 0.56 -4.96
CA LEU A 86 28.02 1.59 -5.85
C LEU A 86 27.23 2.67 -5.11
N LYS A 87 27.52 3.93 -5.43
CA LYS A 87 26.78 5.06 -4.87
C LYS A 87 25.43 5.18 -5.60
N VAL A 88 24.41 5.62 -4.86
CA VAL A 88 23.06 5.83 -5.42
C VAL A 88 23.05 6.81 -6.60
N ARG A 89 23.98 7.79 -6.62
CA ARG A 89 24.13 8.73 -7.74
C ARG A 89 24.60 8.01 -9.01
N GLU A 90 25.66 7.21 -8.91
CA GLU A 90 26.19 6.43 -10.04
C GLU A 90 25.15 5.44 -10.57
N LEU A 91 24.40 4.81 -9.66
CA LEU A 91 23.31 3.92 -10.01
C LEU A 91 22.20 4.65 -10.77
N ALA A 92 21.78 5.82 -10.28
CA ALA A 92 20.79 6.67 -10.93
C ALA A 92 21.20 7.06 -12.36
N ASP A 93 22.48 7.42 -12.55
CA ASP A 93 23.03 7.76 -13.86
C ASP A 93 23.03 6.54 -14.81
N MET A 94 23.39 5.35 -14.33
CA MET A 94 23.39 4.11 -15.13
C MET A 94 22.00 3.64 -15.58
N VAL A 95 20.99 3.83 -14.73
CA VAL A 95 19.60 3.43 -15.06
C VAL A 95 18.77 4.56 -15.64
N ASN A 96 19.33 5.78 -15.74
CA ASN A 96 18.68 7.01 -16.18
C ASN A 96 17.38 7.30 -15.42
N ILE A 97 17.48 7.29 -14.09
CA ILE A 97 16.36 7.51 -13.17
C ILE A 97 16.75 8.54 -12.12
N SER A 98 15.77 9.25 -11.57
CA SER A 98 16.02 10.14 -10.44
C SER A 98 16.58 9.40 -9.22
N LYS A 99 17.56 10.03 -8.56
CA LYS A 99 18.17 9.51 -7.31
C LYS A 99 17.13 9.14 -6.25
N SER A 100 16.06 9.93 -6.12
CA SER A 100 14.98 9.68 -5.17
C SER A 100 14.25 8.37 -5.46
N ALA A 101 14.00 8.05 -6.73
CA ALA A 101 13.32 6.84 -7.09
C ALA A 101 14.22 5.60 -6.97
N VAL A 102 15.52 5.72 -7.23
CA VAL A 102 16.50 4.65 -6.90
C VAL A 102 16.53 4.39 -5.40
N HIS A 103 16.57 5.43 -4.57
CA HIS A 103 16.50 5.28 -3.11
C HIS A 103 15.26 4.49 -2.66
N ARG A 104 14.12 4.81 -3.27
CA ARG A 104 12.86 4.15 -2.97
C ARG A 104 12.85 2.69 -3.42
N ILE A 105 13.36 2.37 -4.62
CA ILE A 105 13.48 0.98 -5.09
C ILE A 105 14.39 0.17 -4.18
N LEU A 106 15.53 0.72 -3.76
CA LEU A 106 16.44 0.03 -2.85
C LEU A 106 15.77 -0.24 -1.49
N ALA A 107 15.02 0.71 -0.94
CA ALA A 107 14.43 0.60 0.40
C ALA A 107 13.11 -0.18 0.43
N GLU A 108 12.18 0.10 -0.49
CA GLU A 108 10.81 -0.43 -0.50
C GLU A 108 10.69 -1.71 -1.34
N ASN A 109 11.35 -1.81 -2.50
CA ASN A 109 11.21 -2.97 -3.39
C ASN A 109 12.25 -4.06 -3.14
N LEU A 110 13.48 -3.68 -2.76
CA LEU A 110 14.59 -4.61 -2.52
C LEU A 110 14.93 -4.80 -1.04
N GLU A 111 14.26 -4.07 -0.15
CA GLU A 111 14.45 -4.10 1.31
C GLU A 111 15.92 -3.92 1.77
N MET A 112 16.74 -3.26 0.95
CA MET A 112 18.15 -3.06 1.21
C MET A 112 18.35 -1.89 2.16
N ARG A 113 18.65 -2.21 3.43
CA ARG A 113 19.05 -1.21 4.44
C ARG A 113 20.56 -0.99 4.42
N LYS A 114 21.00 0.26 4.63
CA LYS A 114 22.42 0.57 4.84
C LYS A 114 22.93 -0.23 6.04
N LEU A 115 23.90 -1.10 5.80
CA LEU A 115 24.72 -1.63 6.88
C LEU A 115 25.71 -0.53 7.26
N CYS A 116 25.39 0.25 8.29
CA CYS A 116 26.37 1.14 8.90
C CYS A 116 27.50 0.27 9.47
N LYS A 117 28.76 0.72 9.34
CA LYS A 117 29.89 0.11 10.06
C LYS A 117 29.75 0.42 11.55
N VAL A 118 28.91 -0.33 12.24
CA VAL A 118 29.05 -0.62 13.66
C VAL A 118 29.16 -2.13 13.72
N GLY A 119 30.26 -2.62 14.29
CA GLY A 119 30.64 -4.03 14.22
C GLY A 119 29.49 -4.97 14.57
N ALA A 120 29.02 -5.71 13.58
CA ALA A 120 28.17 -6.87 13.79
C ALA A 120 28.53 -7.89 12.71
N ALA A 121 28.96 -9.05 13.19
CA ALA A 121 29.45 -10.16 12.42
C ALA A 121 28.50 -10.54 11.28
N LEU A 122 29.10 -10.85 10.13
CA LEU A 122 28.44 -11.60 9.07
C LEU A 122 28.06 -12.97 9.64
N ALA A 123 26.79 -13.16 9.99
CA ALA A 123 26.22 -14.49 10.11
C ALA A 123 26.20 -15.10 8.70
N HIS A 124 27.22 -15.90 8.42
CA HIS A 124 27.25 -16.80 7.27
C HIS A 124 26.11 -17.80 7.38
N ASN A 125 25.06 -17.63 6.59
CA ASN A 125 24.22 -18.75 6.17
C ASN A 125 24.51 -19.07 4.69
N ARG A 126 25.61 -19.81 4.51
CA ARG A 126 25.81 -20.74 3.40
C ARG A 126 26.57 -21.95 3.95
N THR A 127 25.84 -22.85 4.61
CA THR A 127 26.30 -24.24 4.69
C THR A 127 26.32 -24.81 3.26
N LYS A 128 27.51 -25.31 2.92
CA LYS A 128 27.96 -25.78 1.61
C LYS A 128 27.39 -27.15 1.25
N ALA A 129 27.47 -27.43 -0.05
CA ALA A 129 27.90 -28.68 -0.70
C ALA A 129 27.15 -29.97 -0.32
N GLY A 130 26.57 -30.70 -1.27
CA GLY A 130 27.29 -31.26 -2.41
C GLY A 130 27.85 -32.62 -2.02
N SER A 131 27.05 -33.67 -2.20
CA SER A 131 27.44 -35.07 -2.04
C SER A 131 27.51 -35.72 -3.43
N ARG A 132 28.73 -35.94 -3.92
CA ARG A 132 29.16 -37.14 -4.65
C ARG A 132 30.12 -37.82 -3.66
N GLY A 133 30.22 -39.12 -3.43
CA GLY A 133 29.74 -40.33 -4.07
C GLY A 133 30.73 -41.42 -3.63
N CYS A 134 30.22 -42.59 -3.27
CA CYS A 134 30.87 -43.90 -3.37
C CYS A 134 29.74 -44.87 -3.68
#